data_AF-A0A2D6KFV0-F1
#
_entry.id   AF-A0A2D6KFV0-F1
#
_cell.length_a   1.000
_cell.length_b   1.000
_cell.length_c   1.000
_cell.angle_alpha   90.00
_cell.angle_beta   90.00
_cell.angle_gamma   90.00
#
_symmetry.space_group_name_H-M   'P 1'
#
loop_
_entity.id
_entity.type
_entity.pdbx_description
1 polymer ?
#
loop_
_entity_poly.entity_id
_entity_poly.type
_entity_poly.pdbx_seq_one_letter_code
_entity_poly.pdbx_strand_id
1 'polypeptide(L)'
;MEKKTIYLLSFLVIIISVLIAGGTLKILREQPAISITSQELIIKTGTSFGECLGYCEEDITIVKENIVFHKNGRGQDDLFPEVTEEVPISPEQWNALLNSLDLEKFSSLDDVIGCPDCADGGAEWIEIDNGETTKKVTFEYGDSISEIDSFILSLRKIREDVFSQFKD
;
A
#
# COMPACT_ATOMS: atom_id res chain seq x y z
N MET A 1 -42.40 -47.36 59.67
CA MET A 1 -43.67 -47.21 58.96
C MET A 1 -44.16 -45.78 59.15
N GLU A 2 -43.95 -44.90 58.16
CA GLU A 2 -44.96 -44.01 57.57
C GLU A 2 -44.29 -42.95 56.68
N LYS A 3 -44.74 -42.96 55.41
CA LYS A 3 -44.85 -41.89 54.41
C LYS A 3 -43.58 -41.20 53.85
N LYS A 4 -43.28 -41.64 52.62
CA LYS A 4 -42.56 -40.93 51.55
C LYS A 4 -43.28 -39.62 51.15
N THR A 5 -42.52 -38.76 50.45
CA THR A 5 -42.91 -38.06 49.19
C THR A 5 -42.93 -36.52 49.26
N ILE A 6 -41.91 -35.89 48.61
CA ILE A 6 -41.95 -34.65 47.78
C ILE A 6 -42.22 -33.34 48.58
N TYR A 7 -41.40 -32.27 48.54
CA TYR A 7 -41.35 -31.24 47.50
C TYR A 7 -39.98 -30.53 47.49
N LEU A 8 -39.18 -30.81 46.46
CA LEU A 8 -38.00 -30.06 46.05
C LEU A 8 -38.46 -28.93 45.12
N LEU A 9 -39.20 -27.94 45.65
CA LEU A 9 -39.86 -26.88 44.86
C LEU A 9 -39.88 -25.55 45.64
N SER A 10 -38.72 -25.08 46.09
CA SER A 10 -38.64 -23.78 46.80
C SER A 10 -37.47 -22.87 46.38
N PHE A 11 -36.70 -23.22 45.35
CA PHE A 11 -35.67 -22.34 44.79
C PHE A 11 -35.96 -21.81 43.38
N LEU A 12 -37.18 -22.01 42.87
CA LEU A 12 -37.57 -21.59 41.52
C LEU A 12 -38.59 -20.44 41.47
N VAL A 13 -38.63 -19.55 42.48
CA VAL A 13 -39.60 -18.43 42.50
C VAL A 13 -38.99 -17.08 42.95
N ILE A 14 -37.68 -16.97 43.22
CA ILE A 14 -37.06 -15.69 43.67
C ILE A 14 -36.20 -15.02 42.57
N ILE A 15 -36.48 -15.27 41.28
CA ILE A 15 -35.85 -14.48 40.19
C ILE A 15 -36.92 -13.99 39.20
N ILE A 16 -38.09 -13.60 39.70
CA ILE A 16 -39.10 -12.88 38.91
C ILE A 16 -39.62 -11.72 39.74
N SER A 17 -38.83 -10.65 39.87
CA SER A 17 -39.34 -9.31 40.24
C SER A 17 -38.25 -8.23 40.30
N VAL A 18 -37.35 -8.15 39.32
CA VAL A 18 -36.64 -6.89 39.05
C VAL A 18 -36.69 -6.60 37.55
N LEU A 19 -37.77 -5.92 37.17
CA LEU A 19 -37.86 -5.16 35.93
C LEU A 19 -36.82 -4.02 35.99
N ILE A 20 -35.80 -4.10 35.15
CA ILE A 20 -35.17 -2.89 34.60
C ILE A 20 -35.51 -2.84 33.12
N ALA A 21 -36.05 -1.69 32.77
CA ALA A 21 -36.62 -1.33 31.50
C ALA A 21 -35.64 -1.42 30.32
N GLY A 22 -36.22 -1.65 29.14
CA GLY A 22 -35.73 -1.08 27.89
C GLY A 22 -34.44 -1.66 27.33
N GLY A 23 -34.59 -2.65 26.45
CA GLY A 23 -33.53 -3.06 25.55
C GLY A 23 -33.72 -4.48 25.10
N THR A 24 -34.16 -4.66 23.86
CA THR A 24 -34.14 -5.95 23.16
C THR A 24 -32.82 -6.65 23.42
N LEU A 25 -32.86 -7.90 23.87
CA LEU A 25 -31.71 -8.80 23.94
C LEU A 25 -31.13 -8.89 22.51
N LYS A 26 -30.11 -8.08 22.22
CA LYS A 26 -29.33 -8.20 20.99
C LYS A 26 -28.64 -9.55 21.09
N ILE A 27 -29.18 -10.52 20.37
CA ILE A 27 -28.45 -11.71 19.95
C ILE A 27 -27.11 -11.19 19.43
N LEU A 28 -26.02 -11.53 20.12
CA LEU A 28 -24.67 -11.37 19.58
C LEU A 28 -24.59 -12.36 18.42
N ARG A 29 -25.12 -11.94 17.27
CA ARG A 29 -24.78 -12.54 16.00
C ARG A 29 -23.30 -12.24 15.87
N GLU A 30 -22.45 -13.24 16.05
CA GLU A 30 -21.14 -13.25 15.39
C GLU A 30 -21.44 -12.92 13.94
N GLN A 31 -21.19 -11.67 13.57
CA GLN A 31 -21.18 -11.31 12.18
C GLN A 31 -20.06 -12.15 11.61
N PRO A 32 -20.31 -12.98 10.57
CA PRO A 32 -19.18 -13.46 9.81
C PRO A 32 -18.43 -12.20 9.41
N ALA A 33 -17.18 -12.08 9.86
CA ALA A 33 -16.27 -11.12 9.29
C ALA A 33 -16.23 -11.48 7.82
N ILE A 34 -16.99 -10.76 7.02
CA ILE A 34 -16.78 -10.74 5.58
C ILE A 34 -15.37 -10.17 5.51
N SER A 35 -14.40 -11.07 5.35
CA SER A 35 -13.05 -10.74 4.96
C SER A 35 -13.17 -10.20 3.55
N ILE A 36 -13.53 -8.92 3.46
CA ILE A 36 -13.29 -8.13 2.27
C ILE A 36 -11.78 -8.18 2.15
N THR A 37 -11.29 -8.98 1.21
CA THR A 37 -9.92 -8.92 0.73
C THR A 37 -9.65 -7.44 0.51
N SER A 38 -8.86 -6.81 1.39
CA SER A 38 -8.32 -5.51 1.09
C SER A 38 -7.45 -5.75 -0.13
N GLN A 39 -7.94 -5.37 -1.31
CA GLN A 39 -7.12 -5.38 -2.51
C GLN A 39 -5.85 -4.60 -2.16
N GLU A 40 -4.71 -5.28 -2.27
CA GLU A 40 -3.44 -4.69 -1.87
C GLU A 40 -3.00 -3.76 -2.98
N LEU A 41 -2.95 -2.45 -2.67
CA LEU A 41 -2.43 -1.45 -3.59
C LEU A 41 -0.90 -1.60 -3.64
N ILE A 42 -0.37 -1.82 -4.83
CA ILE A 42 1.08 -1.88 -5.09
C ILE A 42 1.44 -0.67 -5.94
N ILE A 43 2.41 0.12 -5.47
CA ILE A 43 2.92 1.28 -6.20
C ILE A 43 4.39 1.03 -6.51
N LYS A 44 4.73 0.91 -7.78
CA LYS A 44 6.13 0.85 -8.23
C LYS A 44 6.52 2.16 -8.87
N THR A 45 7.75 2.60 -8.65
CA THR A 45 8.24 3.81 -9.29
C THR A 45 9.76 3.80 -9.38
N GLY A 46 10.29 4.39 -10.43
CA GLY A 46 11.73 4.40 -10.65
C GLY A 46 12.18 5.46 -11.64
N THR A 47 13.48 5.46 -11.86
CA THR A 47 14.20 6.34 -12.79
C THR A 47 15.07 5.50 -13.70
N SER A 48 15.23 5.91 -14.96
CA SER A 48 16.11 5.23 -15.92
C SER A 48 16.84 6.23 -16.82
N PHE A 49 18.13 6.02 -17.06
CA PHE A 49 18.96 6.83 -17.96
C PHE A 49 19.58 5.93 -19.03
N GLY A 50 19.23 6.13 -20.30
CA GLY A 50 19.55 5.27 -21.45
C GLY A 50 21.05 5.12 -21.71
N GLU A 51 21.72 6.25 -21.89
CA GLU A 51 23.14 6.33 -22.26
C GLU A 51 24.06 6.44 -21.02
N CYS A 52 23.94 5.49 -20.11
CA CYS A 52 24.66 5.50 -18.83
C CYS A 52 25.39 4.18 -18.53
N LEU A 53 26.55 4.29 -17.84
CA LEU A 53 27.35 3.20 -17.31
C LEU A 53 27.31 3.26 -15.77
N GLY A 54 26.87 2.18 -15.12
CA GLY A 54 26.67 2.10 -13.67
C GLY A 54 25.22 1.81 -13.28
N TYR A 55 24.84 2.17 -12.06
CA TYR A 55 23.46 2.06 -11.56
C TYR A 55 22.59 3.16 -12.17
N CYS A 56 22.13 2.91 -13.39
CA CYS A 56 21.39 3.88 -14.20
C CYS A 56 19.88 3.63 -14.19
N GLU A 57 19.46 2.54 -13.55
CA GLU A 57 18.07 2.17 -13.34
C GLU A 57 17.90 1.78 -11.87
N GLU A 58 17.04 2.54 -11.19
CA GLU A 58 16.73 2.37 -9.77
C GLU A 58 15.23 2.50 -9.60
N ASP A 59 14.65 1.63 -8.79
CA ASP A 59 13.22 1.60 -8.54
C ASP A 59 12.90 1.15 -7.12
N ILE A 60 11.68 1.48 -6.70
CA ILE A 60 11.08 0.98 -5.48
C ILE A 60 9.71 0.38 -5.79
N THR A 61 9.39 -0.71 -5.09
CA THR A 61 8.03 -1.24 -4.96
C THR A 61 7.55 -0.95 -3.55
N ILE A 62 6.47 -0.18 -3.44
CA ILE A 62 5.87 0.24 -2.19
C ILE A 62 4.57 -0.56 -1.99
N VAL A 63 4.50 -1.27 -0.89
CA VAL A 63 3.29 -1.91 -0.38
C VAL A 63 3.02 -1.42 1.03
N LYS A 64 1.92 -1.86 1.63
CA LYS A 64 1.65 -1.53 3.02
C LYS A 64 2.77 -2.07 3.90
N GLU A 65 3.33 -1.22 4.76
CA GLU A 65 4.39 -1.54 5.75
C GLU A 65 5.78 -1.84 5.17
N ASN A 66 5.95 -2.05 3.85
CA ASN A 66 7.25 -2.36 3.25
C ASN A 66 7.55 -1.60 1.94
N ILE A 67 8.82 -1.33 1.71
CA ILE A 67 9.39 -0.87 0.44
C ILE A 67 10.48 -1.85 0.02
N VAL A 68 10.39 -2.36 -1.20
CA VAL A 68 11.47 -3.12 -1.83
C VAL A 68 12.21 -2.18 -2.76
N PHE A 69 13.47 -1.90 -2.46
CA PHE A 69 14.39 -1.17 -3.33
C PHE A 69 15.08 -2.14 -4.28
N HIS A 70 15.25 -1.71 -5.53
CA HIS A 70 16.00 -2.43 -6.54
C HIS A 70 16.86 -1.45 -7.34
N LYS A 71 18.14 -1.79 -7.57
CA LYS A 71 18.99 -1.11 -8.55
C LYS A 71 19.70 -2.13 -9.43
N ASN A 72 19.70 -1.85 -10.73
CA ASN A 72 20.44 -2.64 -11.71
C ASN A 72 21.55 -1.80 -12.34
N GLY A 73 22.65 -2.48 -12.64
CA GLY A 73 23.82 -1.89 -13.25
C GLY A 73 23.89 -2.14 -14.75
N ARG A 74 24.31 -1.13 -15.52
CA ARG A 74 24.74 -1.28 -16.92
C ARG A 74 26.25 -1.21 -17.02
N GLY A 75 26.88 -2.16 -17.70
CA GLY A 75 28.32 -2.16 -17.91
C GLY A 75 28.90 -3.55 -18.03
N GLN A 76 30.18 -3.70 -17.67
CA GLN A 76 30.79 -5.03 -17.57
C GLN A 76 30.14 -5.80 -16.43
N ASP A 77 29.90 -7.08 -16.67
CA ASP A 77 29.42 -8.04 -15.68
C ASP A 77 30.29 -7.96 -14.41
N ASP A 78 29.67 -8.18 -13.25
CA ASP A 78 30.25 -8.12 -11.89
C ASP A 78 30.67 -6.73 -11.35
N LEU A 79 30.80 -5.69 -12.18
CA LEU A 79 31.11 -4.33 -11.68
C LEU A 79 29.92 -3.64 -11.01
N PHE A 80 28.71 -3.99 -11.44
CA PHE A 80 27.47 -3.39 -10.97
C PHE A 80 26.42 -4.48 -10.72
N PRO A 81 26.63 -5.32 -9.68
CA PRO A 81 25.69 -6.39 -9.36
C PRO A 81 24.32 -5.80 -9.02
N GLU A 82 23.27 -6.55 -9.33
CA GLU A 82 21.91 -6.24 -8.88
C GLU A 82 21.86 -6.16 -7.36
N VAL A 83 21.19 -5.13 -6.84
CA VAL A 83 20.96 -4.96 -5.41
C VAL A 83 19.46 -4.90 -5.17
N THR A 84 18.99 -5.71 -4.22
CA THR A 84 17.61 -5.71 -3.73
C THR A 84 17.63 -5.61 -2.22
N GLU A 85 16.93 -4.62 -1.66
CA GLU A 85 16.90 -4.36 -0.22
C GLU A 85 15.47 -4.05 0.23
N GLU A 86 15.15 -4.40 1.48
CA GLU A 86 13.83 -4.09 2.07
C GLU A 86 13.96 -3.00 3.14
N VAL A 87 13.08 -2.01 3.07
CA VAL A 87 13.04 -0.87 3.99
C VAL A 87 11.60 -0.68 4.49
N PRO A 88 11.36 -0.50 5.80
CA PRO A 88 10.02 -0.25 6.29
C PRO A 88 9.51 1.12 5.84
N ILE A 89 8.22 1.21 5.51
CA ILE A 89 7.51 2.50 5.35
C ILE A 89 6.68 2.79 6.61
N SER A 90 6.77 4.01 7.12
CA SER A 90 5.96 4.38 8.29
C SER A 90 4.47 4.48 7.90
N PRO A 91 3.54 4.22 8.84
CA PRO A 91 2.11 4.44 8.59
C PRO A 91 1.79 5.86 8.13
N GLU A 92 2.51 6.86 8.65
CA GLU A 92 2.36 8.27 8.25
C GLU A 92 2.80 8.50 6.81
N GLN A 93 3.95 7.94 6.39
CA GLN A 93 4.43 8.01 5.01
C GLN A 93 3.47 7.32 4.04
N TRP A 94 3.01 6.11 4.38
CA TRP A 94 2.03 5.36 3.59
C TRP A 94 0.71 6.15 3.44
N ASN A 95 0.16 6.67 4.54
CA ASN A 95 -1.07 7.44 4.49
C ASN A 95 -0.90 8.76 3.71
N ALA A 96 0.24 9.45 3.84
CA ALA A 96 0.52 10.65 3.07
C ALA A 96 0.59 10.35 1.56
N LEU A 97 1.19 9.22 1.19
CA LEU A 97 1.24 8.74 -0.20
C LEU A 97 -0.16 8.43 -0.74
N LEU A 98 -1.00 7.74 0.03
CA LEU A 98 -2.38 7.44 -0.37
C LEU A 98 -3.23 8.71 -0.51
N ASN A 99 -3.04 9.69 0.38
CA ASN A 99 -3.78 10.95 0.35
C ASN A 99 -3.42 11.83 -0.85
N SER A 100 -2.24 11.65 -1.44
CA SER A 100 -1.84 12.39 -2.66
C SER A 100 -2.25 11.68 -3.95
N LEU A 101 -2.65 10.41 -3.88
CA LEU A 101 -3.07 9.62 -5.03
C LEU A 101 -4.53 9.86 -5.40
N ASP A 102 -4.75 10.38 -6.60
CA ASP A 102 -6.06 10.41 -7.28
C ASP A 102 -6.06 9.33 -8.37
N LEU A 103 -6.63 8.16 -8.06
CA LEU A 103 -6.61 6.99 -8.95
C LEU A 103 -7.33 7.23 -10.28
N GLU A 104 -8.41 8.03 -10.28
CA GLU A 104 -9.16 8.33 -11.51
C GLU A 104 -8.31 9.19 -12.44
N LYS A 105 -7.68 10.25 -11.90
CA LYS A 105 -6.76 11.08 -12.67
C LYS A 105 -5.58 10.27 -13.21
N PHE A 106 -4.92 9.49 -12.36
CA PHE A 106 -3.78 8.67 -12.77
C PHE A 106 -4.15 7.69 -13.89
N SER A 107 -5.30 7.01 -13.76
CA SER A 107 -5.76 6.03 -14.76
C SER A 107 -6.12 6.67 -16.09
N SER A 108 -6.48 7.96 -16.09
CA SER A 108 -6.84 8.71 -17.30
C SER A 108 -5.64 9.25 -18.09
N LEU A 109 -4.44 9.23 -17.51
CA LEU A 109 -3.22 9.71 -18.17
C LEU A 109 -2.83 8.81 -19.36
N ASP A 110 -2.13 9.37 -20.33
CA ASP A 110 -1.45 8.60 -21.37
C ASP A 110 -0.33 7.74 -20.74
N ASP A 111 -0.04 6.59 -21.37
CA ASP A 111 1.03 5.70 -20.90
C ASP A 111 2.42 6.34 -21.00
N VAL A 112 2.59 7.26 -21.95
CA VAL A 112 3.82 8.01 -22.22
C VAL A 112 3.48 9.48 -22.35
N ILE A 113 4.10 10.32 -21.53
CA ILE A 113 3.92 11.77 -21.52
C ILE A 113 5.24 12.43 -21.88
N GLY A 114 5.21 13.34 -22.85
CA GLY A 114 6.41 14.03 -23.32
C GLY A 114 7.33 13.13 -24.16
N CYS A 115 8.64 13.25 -23.94
CA CYS A 115 9.68 12.53 -24.67
C CYS A 115 10.67 11.92 -23.67
N PRO A 116 10.29 10.89 -22.91
CA PRO A 116 11.12 10.38 -21.82
C PRO A 116 12.50 9.96 -22.31
N ASP A 117 13.53 10.45 -21.62
CA ASP A 117 14.95 10.18 -21.91
C ASP A 117 15.41 10.66 -23.30
N CYS A 118 14.70 11.62 -23.88
CA CYS A 118 15.16 12.27 -25.11
C CYS A 118 16.33 13.21 -24.80
N ALA A 119 17.36 13.19 -25.66
CA ALA A 119 18.60 13.93 -25.43
C ALA A 119 19.30 13.60 -24.10
N ASP A 120 19.23 12.31 -23.70
CA ASP A 120 19.90 11.75 -22.52
C ASP A 120 19.45 12.40 -21.19
N GLY A 121 18.21 12.89 -21.14
CA GLY A 121 17.61 13.56 -19.98
C GLY A 121 17.17 12.64 -18.85
N GLY A 122 17.03 11.34 -19.11
CA GLY A 122 16.44 10.37 -18.21
C GLY A 122 14.91 10.31 -18.27
N ALA A 123 14.36 9.23 -17.74
CA ALA A 123 12.93 9.03 -17.57
C ALA A 123 12.57 8.73 -16.12
N GLU A 124 11.37 9.12 -15.74
CA GLU A 124 10.67 8.66 -14.55
C GLU A 124 9.46 7.82 -14.95
N TRP A 125 9.12 6.86 -14.10
CA TRP A 125 7.91 6.08 -14.30
C TRP A 125 7.22 5.75 -13.00
N ILE A 126 5.91 5.56 -13.08
CA ILE A 126 5.03 5.17 -11.98
C ILE A 126 4.13 4.06 -12.50
N GLU A 127 4.03 2.96 -11.77
CA GLU A 127 3.10 1.86 -12.03
C GLU A 127 2.24 1.64 -10.79
N ILE A 128 0.93 1.56 -10.98
CA ILE A 128 -0.03 1.27 -9.91
C ILE A 128 -0.79 0.02 -10.28
N ASP A 129 -0.78 -0.95 -9.37
CA ASP A 129 -1.67 -2.11 -9.37
C ASP A 129 -2.64 -1.98 -8.20
N ASN A 130 -3.94 -1.90 -8.48
CA ASN A 130 -5.00 -1.81 -7.49
C ASN A 130 -5.74 -3.15 -7.25
N GLY A 131 -5.21 -4.25 -7.79
CA GLY A 131 -5.82 -5.58 -7.73
C GLY A 131 -6.87 -5.85 -8.81
N GLU A 132 -7.28 -4.84 -9.58
CA GLU A 132 -8.20 -4.98 -10.72
C GLU A 132 -7.51 -4.67 -12.04
N THR A 133 -6.67 -3.63 -12.03
CA THR A 133 -5.96 -3.12 -13.20
C THR A 133 -4.56 -2.66 -12.82
N THR A 134 -3.64 -2.82 -13.76
CA THR A 134 -2.30 -2.23 -13.69
C THR A 134 -2.19 -1.11 -14.70
N LYS A 135 -1.71 0.07 -14.27
CA LYS A 135 -1.44 1.21 -15.14
C LYS A 135 -0.02 1.70 -14.90
N LYS A 136 0.75 1.86 -15.98
CA LYS A 136 2.09 2.46 -15.96
C LYS A 136 2.09 3.75 -16.78
N VAL A 137 2.69 4.80 -16.21
CA VAL A 137 2.90 6.10 -16.85
C VAL A 137 4.40 6.40 -16.82
N THR A 138 4.97 6.75 -17.98
CA THR A 138 6.38 7.13 -18.14
C THR A 138 6.48 8.56 -18.65
N PHE A 139 7.36 9.36 -18.04
CA PHE A 139 7.52 10.78 -18.34
C PHE A 139 8.99 11.20 -18.20
N GLU A 140 9.31 12.42 -18.65
CA GLU A 140 10.67 12.98 -18.56
C GLU A 140 11.14 13.11 -17.10
N TYR A 141 12.42 12.83 -16.85
CA TYR A 141 13.00 12.98 -15.51
C TYR A 141 12.90 14.42 -15.01
N GLY A 142 12.50 14.59 -13.75
CA GLY A 142 12.33 15.89 -13.10
C GLY A 142 11.05 16.64 -13.49
N ASP A 143 10.29 16.16 -14.48
CA ASP A 143 9.14 16.87 -15.02
C ASP A 143 7.90 16.76 -14.11
N SER A 144 6.92 17.64 -14.30
CA SER A 144 5.69 17.67 -13.50
C SER A 144 4.47 17.34 -14.35
N ILE A 145 3.51 16.58 -13.81
CA ILE A 145 2.22 16.31 -14.44
C ILE A 145 1.14 16.92 -13.55
N SER A 146 0.49 17.98 -14.05
CA SER A 146 -0.36 18.86 -13.22
C SER A 146 -1.48 18.12 -12.47
N GLU A 147 -1.99 17.05 -13.05
CA GLU A 147 -3.07 16.21 -12.57
C GLU A 147 -2.67 15.38 -11.35
N ILE A 148 -1.38 15.04 -11.22
CA ILE A 148 -0.84 14.15 -10.19
C ILE A 148 0.44 14.68 -9.53
N ASP A 149 0.72 15.98 -9.62
CA ASP A 149 1.99 16.58 -9.19
C ASP A 149 2.31 16.31 -7.70
N SER A 150 1.30 16.40 -6.83
CA SER A 150 1.45 16.07 -5.41
C SER A 150 1.84 14.61 -5.15
N PHE A 151 1.36 13.69 -6.00
CA PHE A 151 1.72 12.28 -5.94
C PHE A 151 3.16 12.06 -6.42
N ILE A 152 3.55 12.69 -7.54
CA ILE A 152 4.94 12.68 -8.05
C ILE A 152 5.91 13.17 -6.99
N LEU A 153 5.63 14.31 -6.34
CA LEU A 153 6.48 14.87 -5.29
C LEU A 153 6.58 13.95 -4.08
N SER A 154 5.48 13.28 -3.71
CA SER A 154 5.48 12.29 -2.62
C SER A 154 6.37 11.09 -2.94
N LEU A 155 6.27 10.54 -4.16
CA LEU A 155 7.09 9.42 -4.63
C LEU A 155 8.57 9.79 -4.75
N ARG A 156 8.89 10.96 -5.31
CA ARG A 156 10.27 11.47 -5.37
C ARG A 156 10.91 11.56 -4.00
N LYS A 157 10.17 12.06 -3.01
CA LYS A 157 10.65 12.12 -1.63
C LYS A 157 10.96 10.73 -1.06
N ILE A 158 10.07 9.77 -1.26
CA ILE A 158 10.30 8.38 -0.80
C ILE A 158 11.53 7.79 -1.52
N ARG A 159 11.65 7.97 -2.84
CA ARG A 159 12.84 7.53 -3.59
C ARG A 159 14.11 8.18 -3.08
N GLU A 160 14.12 9.49 -2.83
CA GLU A 160 15.29 10.19 -2.27
C GLU A 160 15.69 9.61 -0.90
N ASP A 161 14.71 9.43 0.00
CA ASP A 161 14.91 8.85 1.33
C ASP A 161 15.46 7.41 1.24
N VAL A 162 14.99 6.60 0.28
CA VAL A 162 15.42 5.21 0.11
C VAL A 162 16.76 5.11 -0.63
N PHE A 163 16.89 5.72 -1.81
CA PHE A 163 18.09 5.64 -2.65
C PHE A 163 19.32 6.17 -1.92
N SER A 164 19.17 7.22 -1.09
CA SER A 164 20.28 7.75 -0.29
C SER A 164 20.87 6.77 0.71
N GLN A 165 20.14 5.71 1.10
CA GLN A 165 20.63 4.66 1.98
C GLN A 165 21.55 3.66 1.26
N PHE A 166 21.48 3.60 -0.08
CA PHE A 166 22.17 2.60 -0.91
C PHE A 166 23.08 3.23 -1.99
N LYS A 167 23.52 4.47 -1.76
CA LYS A 167 24.53 5.18 -2.56
C LYS A 167 25.94 4.62 -2.29
N ASP A 168 26.16 3.37 -2.67
CA ASP A 168 27.49 2.74 -2.74
C ASP A 168 27.90 2.54 -4.20
#